data_AF-U2GMR8-F1
#
_entry.id   AF-U2GMR8-F1
#
_cell.length_a   1.000
_cell.length_b   1.000
_cell.length_c   1.000
_cell.angle_alpha   90.00
_cell.angle_beta   90.00
_cell.angle_gamma   90.00
#
_symmetry.space_group_name_H-M   'P 1'
#
loop_
_entity.id
_entity.type
_entity.pdbx_description
1 polymer ?
#
loop_
_entity_poly.entity_id
_entity_poly.type
_entity_poly.pdbx_seq_one_letter_code
_entity_poly.pdbx_strand_id
1 'polypeptide(L)'
;MQNITLNTLFTTEQVAKSYGISQDTIKKHKQEHFEELIENIHFVTHKNDRNRPIVKWTLKGIVVLGFFIRSKEAKNFRIWASNQLERELLKQAQDYKEARARNLELVDKVNSLEACAIKDAKDRQNQINGYKSQISQYNAVIASLKNELAEFKPKNGEPRYETLKTLLEHARKERDFYRKKSIKLENEKRDKELRTFRALQQTKEQLEHVYTAIGAVEAYVANDDRFFMEQNEILKG
;
A
#
# COMPACT_ATOMS: atom_id res chain seq x y z
N MET A 1 -47.23 18.61 14.33
CA MET A 1 -47.52 19.06 15.70
C MET A 1 -48.48 18.09 16.38
N GLN A 2 -47.94 16.99 16.90
CA GLN A 2 -48.67 16.08 17.78
C GLN A 2 -47.71 15.70 18.89
N ASN A 3 -47.93 16.27 20.06
CA ASN A 3 -47.56 15.73 21.36
C ASN A 3 -48.41 16.46 22.39
N ILE A 4 -49.69 16.09 22.38
CA ILE A 4 -50.61 16.37 23.46
C ILE A 4 -50.46 15.18 24.42
N THR A 5 -49.57 15.28 25.40
CA THR A 5 -49.64 14.41 26.57
C THR A 5 -50.66 14.99 27.55
N LEU A 6 -51.96 14.81 27.19
CA LEU A 6 -53.20 15.05 27.96
C LEU A 6 -53.92 13.70 28.16
N ASN A 7 -53.25 12.69 28.71
CA ASN A 7 -53.79 11.32 28.65
C ASN A 7 -54.95 11.04 29.63
N THR A 8 -55.45 12.06 30.33
CA THR A 8 -56.61 11.94 31.21
C THR A 8 -57.68 12.96 30.79
N LEU A 9 -58.69 12.45 30.10
CA LEU A 9 -59.89 13.18 29.71
C LEU A 9 -61.04 12.80 30.64
N PHE A 10 -61.65 13.79 31.29
CA PHE A 10 -62.74 13.59 32.25
C PHE A 10 -64.10 13.81 31.59
N THR A 11 -65.08 12.97 31.90
CA THR A 11 -66.45 13.19 31.40
C THR A 11 -67.10 14.38 32.12
N THR A 12 -68.05 15.04 31.46
CA THR A 12 -68.82 16.13 32.09
C THR A 12 -69.52 15.67 33.37
N GLU A 13 -69.94 14.41 33.43
CA GLU A 13 -70.51 13.78 34.63
C GLU A 13 -69.52 13.70 35.79
N GLN A 14 -68.29 13.20 35.53
CA GLN A 14 -67.24 13.11 36.54
C GLN A 14 -66.88 14.49 37.10
N VAL A 15 -66.72 15.47 36.19
CA VAL A 15 -66.38 16.85 36.55
C VAL A 15 -67.50 17.47 37.40
N ALA A 16 -68.77 17.28 37.03
CA ALA A 16 -69.93 17.77 37.78
C ALA A 16 -69.98 17.19 39.20
N LYS A 17 -69.79 15.87 39.31
CA LYS A 17 -69.75 15.17 40.59
C LYS A 17 -68.64 15.68 41.49
N SER A 18 -67.43 15.89 40.94
CA SER A 18 -66.29 16.42 41.70
C SER A 18 -66.47 17.87 42.15
N TYR A 19 -67.22 18.67 41.38
CA TYR A 19 -67.56 20.05 41.76
C TYR A 19 -68.75 20.17 42.71
N GLY A 20 -69.55 19.10 42.87
CA GLY A 20 -70.80 19.13 43.65
C GLY A 20 -71.92 19.91 42.96
N ILE A 21 -71.94 19.93 41.62
CA ILE A 21 -72.95 20.66 40.81
C ILE A 21 -73.60 19.74 39.78
N SER A 22 -74.65 20.23 39.10
CA SER A 22 -75.29 19.49 38.00
C SER A 22 -74.46 19.55 36.70
N GLN A 23 -74.65 18.56 35.83
CA GLN A 23 -74.01 18.56 34.50
C GLN A 23 -74.45 19.75 33.65
N ASP A 24 -75.68 20.22 33.83
CA ASP A 24 -76.22 21.35 33.06
C ASP A 24 -75.57 22.67 33.46
N THR A 25 -75.20 22.83 34.75
CA THR A 25 -74.40 23.98 35.19
C THR A 25 -73.04 24.03 34.48
N ILE A 26 -72.39 22.88 34.27
CA ILE A 26 -71.13 22.83 33.50
C ILE A 26 -71.35 23.21 32.03
N LYS A 27 -72.41 22.69 31.40
CA LYS A 27 -72.74 23.04 30.01
C LYS A 27 -73.03 24.52 29.86
N LYS A 28 -73.73 25.11 30.83
CA LYS A 28 -74.02 26.53 30.90
C LYS A 28 -72.74 27.35 31.01
N HIS A 29 -71.84 27.03 31.95
CA HIS A 29 -70.54 27.70 32.05
C HIS A 29 -69.70 27.58 30.77
N LYS A 30 -69.73 26.41 30.10
CA LYS A 30 -69.08 26.24 28.80
C LYS A 30 -69.61 27.21 27.74
N GLN A 31 -70.91 27.47 27.73
CA GLN A 31 -71.56 28.39 26.79
C GLN A 31 -71.34 29.85 27.17
N GLU A 32 -71.45 30.20 28.45
CA GLU A 32 -71.33 31.58 28.94
C GLU A 32 -69.89 32.09 28.93
N HIS A 33 -68.91 31.20 29.11
CA HIS A 33 -67.49 31.55 29.18
C HIS A 33 -66.70 30.97 28.00
N PHE A 34 -67.29 30.99 26.80
CA PHE A 34 -66.67 30.45 25.58
C PHE A 34 -65.35 31.18 25.20
N GLU A 35 -65.18 32.44 25.61
CA GLU A 35 -63.95 33.21 25.41
C GLU A 35 -62.77 32.68 26.23
N GLU A 36 -63.04 32.10 27.42
CA GLU A 36 -62.01 31.52 28.29
C GLU A 36 -61.88 30.00 28.09
N LEU A 37 -62.97 29.31 27.70
CA LEU A 37 -63.02 27.87 27.50
C LEU A 37 -62.82 27.51 26.02
N ILE A 38 -61.57 27.29 25.64
CA ILE A 38 -61.14 26.99 24.28
C ILE A 38 -61.11 25.46 24.03
N GLU A 39 -61.72 25.04 22.93
CA GLU A 39 -61.67 23.64 22.45
C GLU A 39 -60.24 23.24 22.07
N ASN A 40 -59.89 21.97 22.31
CA ASN A 40 -58.54 21.38 22.18
C ASN A 40 -57.49 21.88 23.20
N ILE A 41 -57.85 22.81 24.09
CA ILE A 41 -57.02 23.24 25.23
C ILE A 41 -57.68 22.83 26.55
N HIS A 42 -58.92 23.27 26.74
CA HIS A 42 -59.68 23.08 27.98
C HIS A 42 -60.63 21.89 27.91
N PHE A 43 -61.17 21.59 26.74
CA PHE A 43 -62.01 20.43 26.51
C PHE A 43 -61.84 19.93 25.07
N VAL A 44 -62.29 18.70 24.82
CA VAL A 44 -62.36 18.09 23.49
C VAL A 44 -63.78 17.58 23.27
N THR A 45 -64.36 17.89 22.11
CA THR A 45 -65.67 17.34 21.73
C THR A 45 -65.48 16.11 20.84
N HIS A 46 -66.14 15.02 21.20
CA HIS A 46 -66.22 13.79 20.41
C HIS A 46 -67.67 13.50 20.03
N LYS A 47 -67.89 12.74 18.96
CA LYS A 47 -69.22 12.19 18.64
C LYS A 47 -69.35 10.81 19.24
N ASN A 48 -70.49 10.51 19.86
CA ASN A 48 -70.81 9.15 20.30
C ASN A 48 -71.38 8.30 19.16
N ASP A 49 -71.67 7.04 19.46
CA ASP A 49 -72.23 6.07 18.50
C ASP A 49 -73.57 6.52 17.90
N ARG A 50 -74.25 7.47 18.54
CA ARG A 50 -75.51 8.09 18.08
C ARG A 50 -75.29 9.46 17.44
N ASN A 51 -74.06 9.78 17.05
CA ASN A 51 -73.62 11.03 16.44
C ASN A 51 -73.92 12.29 17.29
N ARG A 52 -74.10 12.13 18.61
CA ARG A 52 -74.31 13.23 19.56
C ARG A 52 -72.97 13.72 20.10
N PRO A 53 -72.78 15.04 20.27
CA PRO A 53 -71.54 15.60 20.81
C PRO A 53 -71.42 15.27 22.32
N ILE A 54 -70.28 14.70 22.70
CA ILE A 54 -69.84 14.45 24.07
C ILE A 54 -68.60 15.29 24.32
N VAL A 55 -68.66 16.11 25.37
CA VAL A 55 -67.53 16.93 25.81
C VAL A 55 -66.74 16.18 26.88
N LYS A 56 -65.43 16.08 26.66
CA LYS A 56 -64.47 15.62 27.66
C LYS A 56 -63.55 16.77 28.07
N TRP A 57 -63.20 16.84 29.34
CA TRP A 57 -62.47 17.94 29.94
C TRP A 57 -61.02 17.56 30.20
N THR A 58 -60.12 18.51 29.96
CA THR A 58 -58.70 18.38 30.32
C THR A 58 -58.50 18.85 31.76
N LEU A 59 -57.36 18.53 32.38
CA LEU A 59 -57.00 19.09 33.68
C LEU A 59 -56.94 20.63 33.62
N LYS A 60 -56.50 21.23 32.50
CA LYS A 60 -56.52 22.68 32.31
C LYS A 60 -57.94 23.24 32.29
N GLY A 61 -58.88 22.57 31.61
CA GLY A 61 -60.28 22.97 31.60
C GLY A 61 -60.96 22.85 32.95
N ILE A 62 -60.62 21.81 33.74
CA ILE A 62 -61.04 21.72 35.14
C ILE A 62 -60.50 22.94 35.91
N VAL A 63 -59.22 23.29 35.74
CA VAL A 63 -58.68 24.46 36.44
C VAL A 63 -59.46 25.74 36.11
N VAL A 64 -59.75 26.00 34.83
CA VAL A 64 -60.52 27.18 34.37
C VAL A 64 -61.97 27.14 34.87
N LEU A 65 -62.67 26.01 34.76
CA LEU A 65 -64.03 25.85 35.28
C LEU A 65 -64.13 26.16 36.79
N GLY A 66 -63.11 25.77 37.56
CA GLY A 66 -63.04 26.02 38.99
C GLY A 66 -62.88 27.51 39.37
N PHE A 67 -62.67 28.42 38.43
CA PHE A 67 -62.74 29.87 38.69
C PHE A 67 -64.17 30.40 38.65
N PHE A 68 -65.05 29.82 37.84
CA PHE A 68 -66.47 30.20 37.75
C PHE A 68 -67.31 29.62 38.90
N ILE A 69 -66.91 28.46 39.43
CA ILE A 69 -67.62 27.75 40.50
C ILE A 69 -66.92 28.01 41.83
N ARG A 70 -67.57 28.75 42.75
CA ARG A 70 -66.95 29.22 44.00
C ARG A 70 -67.19 28.33 45.23
N SER A 71 -67.76 27.13 45.07
CA SER A 71 -67.98 26.19 46.18
C SER A 71 -66.66 25.72 46.82
N LYS A 72 -66.73 25.18 48.04
CA LYS A 72 -65.53 24.67 48.75
C LYS A 72 -64.95 23.47 48.01
N GLU A 73 -65.82 22.60 47.53
CA GLU A 73 -65.52 21.42 46.72
C GLU A 73 -64.80 21.84 45.42
N ALA A 74 -65.30 22.89 44.76
CA ALA A 74 -64.70 23.40 43.53
C ALA A 74 -63.29 23.94 43.70
N LYS A 75 -63.04 24.68 44.78
CA LYS A 75 -61.71 25.18 45.11
C LYS A 75 -60.73 24.03 45.32
N ASN A 76 -61.13 23.01 46.09
CA ASN A 76 -60.29 21.83 46.34
C ASN A 76 -60.00 21.06 45.04
N PHE A 77 -61.02 20.86 44.19
CA PHE A 77 -60.86 20.13 42.94
C PHE A 77 -59.97 20.89 41.94
N ARG A 78 -60.08 22.23 41.86
CA ARG A 78 -59.17 23.07 41.07
C ARG A 78 -57.72 22.96 41.55
N ILE A 79 -57.49 23.02 42.86
CA ILE A 79 -56.14 22.88 43.43
C ILE A 79 -55.56 21.50 43.09
N TRP A 80 -56.36 20.45 43.23
CA TRP A 80 -55.97 19.10 42.83
C TRP A 80 -55.57 19.03 41.35
N ALA A 81 -56.39 19.56 40.44
CA ALA A 81 -56.12 19.53 39.01
C ALA A 81 -54.85 20.33 38.65
N SER A 82 -54.62 21.47 39.30
CA SER A 82 -53.40 22.26 39.16
C SER A 82 -52.16 21.48 39.59
N ASN A 83 -52.23 20.81 40.75
CA ASN A 83 -51.11 19.99 41.25
C ASN A 83 -50.83 18.78 40.35
N GLN A 84 -51.85 18.19 39.72
CA GLN A 84 -51.65 17.12 38.74
C GLN A 84 -50.93 17.64 37.49
N LEU A 85 -51.34 18.80 36.96
CA LEU A 85 -50.65 19.43 35.83
C LEU A 85 -49.18 19.72 36.13
N GLU A 86 -48.89 20.23 37.33
CA GLU A 86 -47.51 20.52 37.75
C GLU A 86 -46.67 19.24 37.83
N ARG A 87 -47.21 18.16 38.40
CA ARG A 87 -46.53 16.85 38.47
C ARG A 87 -46.23 16.29 37.09
N GLU A 88 -47.18 16.35 36.17
CA GLU A 88 -46.99 15.88 34.80
C GLU A 88 -45.94 16.72 34.07
N LEU A 89 -45.96 18.04 34.23
CA LEU A 89 -44.99 18.95 33.63
C LEU A 89 -43.58 18.70 34.14
N LEU A 90 -43.42 18.52 35.47
CA LEU A 90 -42.12 18.20 36.09
C LEU A 90 -41.58 16.85 35.60
N LYS A 91 -42.45 15.85 35.50
CA LYS A 91 -42.07 14.53 34.97
C LYS A 91 -41.59 14.64 33.52
N GLN A 92 -42.37 15.32 32.66
CA GLN A 92 -41.97 15.54 31.26
C GLN A 92 -40.64 16.29 31.18
N ALA A 93 -40.45 17.35 31.97
CA ALA A 93 -39.20 18.11 32.00
C ALA A 93 -38.00 17.24 32.40
N GLN A 94 -38.18 16.35 33.38
CA GLN A 94 -37.16 15.39 33.79
C GLN A 94 -36.86 14.37 32.68
N ASP A 95 -37.89 13.78 32.07
CA ASP A 95 -37.75 12.83 30.96
C ASP A 95 -37.00 13.48 29.77
N TYR A 96 -37.33 14.73 29.42
CA TYR A 96 -36.64 15.50 28.38
C TYR A 96 -35.18 15.79 28.76
N LYS A 97 -34.91 16.13 30.01
CA LYS A 97 -33.54 16.37 30.50
C LYS A 97 -32.69 15.11 30.39
N GLU A 98 -33.22 13.98 30.81
CA GLU A 98 -32.55 12.68 30.72
C GLU A 98 -32.34 12.24 29.27
N ALA A 99 -33.36 12.37 28.42
CA ALA A 99 -33.25 12.06 27.00
C ALA A 99 -32.18 12.93 26.32
N ARG A 100 -32.13 14.23 26.66
CA ARG A 100 -31.10 15.13 26.16
C ARG A 100 -29.71 14.73 26.62
N ALA A 101 -29.54 14.36 27.89
CA ALA A 101 -28.25 13.90 28.42
C ALA A 101 -27.77 12.63 27.69
N ARG A 102 -28.64 11.63 27.54
CA ARG A 102 -28.32 10.38 26.80
C ARG A 102 -27.97 10.67 25.34
N ASN A 103 -28.71 11.56 24.68
CA ASN A 103 -28.41 11.94 23.30
C ASN A 103 -27.05 12.64 23.17
N LEU A 104 -26.67 13.48 24.13
CA LEU A 104 -25.36 14.12 24.13
C LEU A 104 -24.22 13.09 24.27
N GLU A 105 -24.35 12.16 25.21
CA GLU A 105 -23.39 11.06 25.39
C GLU A 105 -23.26 10.19 24.13
N LEU A 106 -24.38 9.90 23.46
CA LEU A 106 -24.38 9.15 22.20
C LEU A 106 -23.69 9.91 21.08
N VAL A 107 -23.90 11.23 20.98
CA VAL A 107 -23.21 12.09 20.00
C VAL A 107 -21.70 12.05 20.24
N ASP A 108 -21.24 12.20 21.48
CA ASP A 108 -19.81 12.13 21.80
C ASP A 108 -19.21 10.76 21.44
N LYS A 109 -19.95 9.68 21.72
CA LYS A 109 -19.54 8.33 21.34
C LYS A 109 -19.44 8.16 19.82
N VAL A 110 -20.43 8.63 19.06
CA VAL A 110 -20.43 8.59 17.59
C VAL A 110 -19.23 9.35 17.05
N ASN A 111 -18.98 10.58 17.53
CA ASN A 111 -17.83 11.39 17.12
C ASN A 111 -16.51 10.67 17.36
N SER A 112 -16.34 10.00 18.51
CA SER A 112 -15.12 9.26 18.83
C SER A 112 -14.92 8.04 17.92
N LEU A 113 -16.01 7.32 17.61
CA LEU A 113 -15.98 6.17 16.70
C LEU A 113 -15.66 6.58 15.27
N GLU A 114 -16.27 7.67 14.79
CA GLU A 114 -15.99 8.24 13.47
C GLU A 114 -14.53 8.68 13.35
N ALA A 115 -14.00 9.36 14.37
CA ALA A 115 -12.60 9.76 14.40
C ALA A 115 -11.65 8.55 14.34
N CYS A 116 -11.96 7.48 15.08
CA CYS A 116 -11.19 6.23 15.05
C CYS A 116 -11.24 5.57 13.67
N ALA A 117 -12.44 5.45 13.07
CA ALA A 117 -12.62 4.87 11.74
C ALA A 117 -11.87 5.65 10.65
N ILE A 118 -11.90 6.98 10.70
CA ILE A 118 -11.16 7.85 9.78
C ILE A 118 -9.65 7.64 9.92
N LYS A 119 -9.16 7.56 11.16
CA LYS A 119 -7.73 7.30 11.42
C LYS A 119 -7.31 5.94 10.87
N ASP A 120 -8.04 4.88 11.20
CA ASP A 120 -7.77 3.53 10.71
C ASP A 120 -7.77 3.46 9.18
N ALA A 121 -8.70 4.16 8.52
CA ALA A 121 -8.76 4.22 7.05
C ALA A 121 -7.52 4.90 6.47
N LYS A 122 -7.06 6.00 7.08
CA LYS A 122 -5.81 6.68 6.68
C LYS A 122 -4.59 5.79 6.89
N ASP A 123 -4.51 5.10 8.03
CA ASP A 123 -3.37 4.23 8.34
C ASP A 123 -3.30 3.06 7.35
N ARG A 124 -4.42 2.41 7.04
CA ARG A 124 -4.51 1.38 5.99
C ARG A 124 -4.10 1.93 4.61
N GLN A 125 -4.56 3.13 4.25
CA GLN A 125 -4.20 3.75 2.98
C GLN A 125 -2.69 4.03 2.90
N ASN A 126 -2.08 4.50 3.98
CA ASN A 126 -0.64 4.75 4.07
C ASN A 126 0.16 3.45 3.92
N GLN A 127 -0.28 2.36 4.55
CA GLN A 127 0.34 1.04 4.39
C GLN A 127 0.26 0.55 2.94
N ILE A 128 -0.92 0.66 2.30
CA ILE A 128 -1.11 0.31 0.89
C ILE A 128 -0.19 1.12 -0.01
N ASN A 129 -0.07 2.43 0.24
CA ASN A 129 0.83 3.30 -0.52
C ASN A 129 2.30 2.91 -0.33
N GLY A 130 2.69 2.51 0.88
CA GLY A 130 4.01 1.94 1.17
C GLY A 130 4.29 0.69 0.33
N TYR A 131 3.38 -0.28 0.33
CA TYR A 131 3.52 -1.49 -0.49
C TYR A 131 3.54 -1.20 -1.98
N LYS A 132 2.69 -0.28 -2.47
CA LYS A 132 2.71 0.16 -3.88
C LYS A 132 4.05 0.76 -4.27
N SER A 133 4.65 1.57 -3.39
CA SER A 133 5.98 2.15 -3.61
C SER A 133 7.05 1.07 -3.73
N GLN A 134 7.06 0.09 -2.82
CA GLN A 134 7.99 -1.04 -2.88
C GLN A 134 7.83 -1.85 -4.17
N ILE A 135 6.59 -2.17 -4.56
CA ILE A 135 6.31 -2.88 -5.81
C ILE A 135 6.81 -2.06 -7.02
N SER A 136 6.61 -0.75 -7.02
CA SER A 136 7.12 0.13 -8.08
C SER A 136 8.65 0.08 -8.19
N GLN A 137 9.36 0.08 -7.05
CA GLN A 137 10.82 -0.04 -7.02
C GLN A 137 11.27 -1.40 -7.57
N TYR A 138 10.64 -2.49 -7.12
CA TYR A 138 10.96 -3.83 -7.64
C TYR A 138 10.65 -3.97 -9.13
N ASN A 139 9.55 -3.40 -9.60
CA ASN A 139 9.22 -3.41 -11.03
C ASN A 139 10.26 -2.65 -11.86
N ALA A 140 10.80 -1.53 -11.35
CA ALA A 140 11.89 -0.80 -12.01
C ALA A 140 13.16 -1.65 -12.09
N VAL A 141 13.52 -2.35 -11.02
CA VAL A 141 14.66 -3.29 -11.00
C VAL A 141 14.43 -4.47 -11.97
N ILE A 142 13.23 -5.03 -12.00
CA ILE A 142 12.89 -6.10 -12.95
C ILE A 142 13.01 -5.59 -14.39
N ALA A 143 12.60 -4.35 -14.66
CA ALA A 143 12.74 -3.75 -15.98
C ALA A 143 14.20 -3.54 -16.37
N SER A 144 15.06 -3.06 -15.46
CA SER A 144 16.50 -2.92 -15.72
C SER A 144 17.14 -4.29 -15.99
N LEU A 145 16.87 -5.29 -15.16
CA LEU A 145 17.38 -6.65 -15.35
C LEU A 145 16.88 -7.29 -16.65
N LYS A 146 15.63 -7.03 -17.05
CA LYS A 146 15.11 -7.49 -18.35
C LYS A 146 15.83 -6.81 -19.52
N ASN A 147 16.14 -5.52 -19.40
CA ASN A 147 16.90 -4.79 -20.41
C ASN A 147 18.33 -5.32 -20.51
N GLU A 148 19.02 -5.50 -19.38
CA GLU A 148 20.35 -6.13 -19.34
C GLU A 148 20.32 -7.53 -19.98
N LEU A 149 19.36 -8.38 -19.58
CA LEU A 149 19.16 -9.70 -20.21
C LEU A 149 18.86 -9.60 -21.71
N ALA A 150 18.17 -8.55 -22.15
CA ALA A 150 17.89 -8.32 -23.57
C ALA A 150 19.14 -7.87 -24.35
N GLU A 151 20.07 -7.12 -23.74
CA GLU A 151 21.38 -6.84 -24.33
C GLU A 151 22.19 -8.12 -24.56
N PHE A 152 22.03 -9.11 -23.66
CA PHE A 152 22.61 -10.45 -23.83
C PHE A 152 21.82 -11.36 -24.77
N LYS A 153 20.59 -10.98 -25.16
CA LYS A 153 19.80 -11.71 -26.15
C LYS A 153 20.21 -11.25 -27.57
N PRO A 154 20.39 -12.19 -28.51
CA PRO A 154 20.77 -11.84 -29.86
C PRO A 154 19.64 -11.09 -30.57
N LYS A 155 19.99 -9.97 -31.23
CA LYS A 155 19.03 -9.02 -31.82
C LYS A 155 18.19 -9.56 -32.99
N ASN A 156 18.54 -10.72 -33.57
CA ASN A 156 17.93 -11.22 -34.81
C ASN A 156 17.45 -12.68 -34.74
N GLY A 157 17.26 -13.27 -33.55
CA GLY A 157 16.89 -14.68 -33.41
C GLY A 157 18.02 -15.67 -33.72
N GLU A 158 19.21 -15.20 -34.07
CA GLU A 158 20.40 -16.04 -34.25
C GLU A 158 21.01 -16.42 -32.88
N PRO A 159 21.19 -17.70 -32.55
CA PRO A 159 21.71 -18.09 -31.24
C PRO A 159 23.08 -17.46 -30.95
N ARG A 160 23.36 -17.11 -29.68
CA ARG A 160 24.69 -16.71 -29.16
C ARG A 160 25.84 -17.65 -29.56
N TYR A 161 25.52 -18.83 -30.08
CA TYR A 161 26.43 -19.74 -30.75
C TYR A 161 27.20 -19.07 -31.90
N GLU A 162 26.60 -18.18 -32.70
CA GLU A 162 27.30 -17.50 -33.81
C GLU A 162 28.45 -16.61 -33.29
N THR A 163 28.22 -15.83 -32.23
CA THR A 163 29.21 -14.93 -31.63
C THR A 163 30.30 -15.68 -30.85
N LEU A 164 29.94 -16.78 -30.20
CA LEU A 164 30.92 -17.68 -29.59
C LEU A 164 31.72 -18.46 -30.65
N LYS A 165 31.10 -18.83 -31.76
CA LYS A 165 31.74 -19.50 -32.91
C LYS A 165 32.70 -18.55 -33.62
N THR A 166 32.35 -17.28 -33.80
CA THR A 166 33.26 -16.27 -34.36
C THR A 166 34.44 -15.99 -33.43
N LEU A 167 34.22 -15.89 -32.11
CA LEU A 167 35.30 -15.79 -31.13
C LEU A 167 36.20 -17.03 -31.13
N LEU A 168 35.62 -18.23 -31.23
CA LEU A 168 36.36 -19.49 -31.33
C LEU A 168 37.15 -19.58 -32.65
N GLU A 169 36.59 -19.15 -33.76
CA GLU A 169 37.29 -19.08 -35.04
C GLU A 169 38.44 -18.07 -35.00
N HIS A 170 38.25 -16.92 -34.36
CA HIS A 170 39.33 -15.94 -34.15
C HIS A 170 40.46 -16.55 -33.30
N ALA A 171 40.12 -17.15 -32.17
CA ALA A 171 41.10 -17.83 -31.30
C ALA A 171 41.83 -18.97 -32.02
N ARG A 172 41.14 -19.73 -32.89
CA ARG A 172 41.76 -20.76 -33.74
C ARG A 172 42.72 -20.15 -34.76
N LYS A 173 42.34 -19.05 -35.43
CA LYS A 173 43.19 -18.34 -36.39
C LYS A 173 44.43 -17.76 -35.70
N GLU A 174 44.30 -17.17 -34.52
CA GLU A 174 45.44 -16.68 -33.73
C GLU A 174 46.37 -17.82 -33.33
N ARG A 175 45.84 -18.91 -32.79
CA ARG A 175 46.63 -20.11 -32.46
C ARG A 175 47.39 -20.63 -33.68
N ASP A 176 46.72 -20.75 -34.82
CA ASP A 176 47.33 -21.27 -36.05
C ASP A 176 48.39 -20.31 -36.62
N PHE A 177 48.18 -19.00 -36.47
CA PHE A 177 49.17 -17.98 -36.80
C PHE A 177 50.43 -18.14 -35.94
N TYR A 178 50.30 -18.21 -34.61
CA TYR A 178 51.45 -18.39 -33.72
C TYR A 178 52.16 -19.73 -33.93
N ARG A 179 51.40 -20.80 -34.21
CA ARG A 179 51.97 -22.12 -34.54
C ARG A 179 52.82 -22.05 -35.82
N LYS A 180 52.31 -21.43 -36.89
CA LYS A 180 53.07 -21.24 -38.14
C LYS A 180 54.32 -20.39 -37.90
N LYS A 181 54.20 -19.30 -37.14
CA LYS A 181 55.33 -18.43 -36.79
C LYS A 181 56.40 -19.19 -36.02
N SER A 182 56.01 -20.03 -35.06
CA SER A 182 56.95 -20.85 -34.28
C SER A 182 57.69 -21.87 -35.15
N ILE A 183 56.97 -22.59 -36.03
CA ILE A 183 57.57 -23.56 -36.96
C ILE A 183 58.57 -22.87 -37.90
N LYS A 184 58.20 -21.70 -38.44
CA LYS A 184 59.08 -20.92 -39.32
C LYS A 184 60.39 -20.56 -38.60
N LEU A 185 60.27 -20.05 -37.37
CA LEU A 185 61.43 -19.63 -36.57
C LEU A 185 62.34 -20.81 -36.21
N GLU A 186 61.77 -21.99 -35.93
CA GLU A 186 62.52 -23.22 -35.68
C GLU A 186 63.27 -23.70 -36.92
N ASN A 187 62.64 -23.65 -38.10
CA ASN A 187 63.30 -23.99 -39.37
C ASN A 187 64.43 -23.02 -39.72
N GLU A 188 64.23 -21.70 -39.51
CA GLU A 188 65.27 -20.69 -39.69
C GLU A 188 66.47 -20.93 -38.76
N LYS A 189 66.19 -21.29 -37.50
CA LYS A 189 67.24 -21.67 -36.53
C LYS A 189 67.99 -22.90 -37.00
N ARG A 190 67.29 -23.94 -37.44
CA ARG A 190 67.90 -25.18 -37.96
C ARG A 190 68.73 -24.95 -39.22
N ASP A 191 68.28 -24.10 -40.16
CA ASP A 191 69.06 -23.73 -41.34
C ASP A 191 70.35 -22.99 -40.94
N LYS A 192 70.26 -22.06 -39.98
CA LYS A 192 71.43 -21.36 -39.44
C LYS A 192 72.40 -22.34 -38.79
N GLU A 193 71.92 -23.25 -37.93
CA GLU A 193 72.72 -24.30 -37.30
C GLU A 193 73.43 -25.17 -38.34
N LEU A 194 72.72 -25.61 -39.39
CA LEU A 194 73.27 -26.43 -40.46
C LEU A 194 74.35 -25.69 -41.25
N ARG A 195 74.14 -24.42 -41.59
CA ARG A 195 75.14 -23.58 -42.26
C ARG A 195 76.38 -23.40 -41.39
N THR A 196 76.20 -23.10 -40.11
CA THR A 196 77.33 -22.96 -39.18
C THR A 196 78.10 -24.26 -39.02
N PHE A 197 77.41 -25.39 -38.95
CA PHE A 197 78.04 -26.71 -38.86
C PHE A 197 78.86 -27.03 -40.11
N ARG A 198 78.32 -26.79 -41.32
CA ARG A 198 79.06 -26.99 -42.58
C ARG A 198 80.29 -26.09 -42.67
N ALA A 199 80.17 -24.81 -42.31
CA ALA A 199 81.30 -23.89 -42.31
C ALA A 199 82.40 -24.34 -41.33
N LEU A 200 82.02 -24.76 -40.12
CA LEU A 200 82.96 -25.31 -39.14
C LEU A 200 83.65 -26.59 -39.66
N GLN A 201 82.89 -27.48 -40.30
CA GLN A 201 83.43 -28.70 -40.90
C GLN A 201 84.45 -28.40 -42.01
N GLN A 202 84.15 -27.47 -42.91
CA GLN A 202 85.08 -27.04 -43.95
C GLN A 202 86.36 -26.42 -43.38
N THR A 203 86.24 -25.57 -42.36
CA THR A 203 87.41 -24.99 -41.67
C THR A 203 88.25 -26.07 -40.99
N LYS A 204 87.61 -27.08 -40.38
CA LYS A 204 88.31 -28.22 -39.79
C LYS A 204 89.11 -28.99 -40.85
N GLU A 205 88.50 -29.30 -41.99
CA GLU A 205 89.18 -29.99 -43.10
C GLU A 205 90.41 -29.19 -43.60
N GLN A 206 90.28 -27.86 -43.73
CA GLN A 206 91.42 -27.00 -44.07
C GLN A 206 92.55 -27.06 -43.03
N LEU A 207 92.20 -27.06 -41.74
CA LEU A 207 93.18 -27.21 -40.65
C LEU A 207 93.87 -28.58 -40.67
N GLU A 208 93.16 -29.66 -41.00
CA GLU A 208 93.77 -31.01 -41.14
C GLU A 208 94.86 -31.02 -42.23
N HIS A 209 94.65 -30.33 -43.36
CA HIS A 209 95.68 -30.19 -44.38
C HIS A 209 96.90 -29.41 -43.88
N VAL A 210 96.68 -28.31 -43.14
CA VAL A 210 97.77 -27.50 -42.55
C VAL A 210 98.55 -28.29 -41.48
N TYR A 211 97.86 -28.99 -40.58
CA TYR A 211 98.52 -29.86 -39.59
C TYR A 211 99.32 -30.97 -40.25
N THR A 212 98.80 -31.56 -41.32
CA THR A 212 99.53 -32.56 -42.13
C THR A 212 100.79 -31.96 -42.76
N ALA A 213 100.74 -30.70 -43.22
CA ALA A 213 101.91 -29.99 -43.73
C ALA A 213 102.95 -29.71 -42.64
N ILE A 214 102.52 -29.27 -41.46
CA ILE A 214 103.41 -29.08 -40.30
C ILE A 214 104.08 -30.41 -39.92
N GLY A 215 103.31 -31.50 -39.82
CA GLY A 215 103.86 -32.83 -39.52
C GLY A 215 104.86 -33.32 -40.56
N ALA A 216 104.66 -33.02 -41.84
CA ALA A 216 105.63 -33.32 -42.90
C ALA A 216 106.95 -32.53 -42.71
N VAL A 217 106.88 -31.26 -42.31
CA VAL A 217 108.06 -30.43 -41.98
C VAL A 217 108.78 -30.99 -40.75
N GLU A 218 108.05 -31.36 -39.70
CA GLU A 218 108.62 -31.96 -38.50
C GLU A 218 109.33 -33.29 -38.80
N ALA A 219 108.73 -34.16 -39.62
CA ALA A 219 109.32 -35.44 -40.03
C ALA A 219 110.63 -35.25 -40.83
N TYR A 220 110.66 -34.25 -41.71
CA TYR A 220 111.87 -33.90 -42.45
C TYR A 220 112.98 -33.38 -41.52
N VAL A 221 112.65 -32.47 -40.59
CA VAL A 221 113.64 -31.93 -39.63
C VAL A 221 114.19 -33.03 -38.70
N ALA A 222 113.35 -33.96 -38.24
CA ALA A 222 113.76 -34.99 -37.30
C ALA A 222 114.55 -36.13 -37.94
N ASN A 223 114.18 -36.56 -39.16
CA ASN A 223 114.66 -37.82 -39.76
C ASN A 223 115.14 -37.69 -41.22
N ASP A 224 115.27 -36.46 -41.77
CA ASP A 224 115.61 -36.20 -43.18
C ASP A 224 114.63 -36.83 -44.21
N ASP A 225 113.41 -37.17 -43.78
CA ASP A 225 112.39 -37.80 -44.63
C ASP A 225 111.75 -36.80 -45.60
N ARG A 226 112.17 -36.85 -46.87
CA ARG A 226 111.66 -35.98 -47.94
C ARG A 226 110.32 -36.44 -48.52
N PHE A 227 109.90 -37.67 -48.27
CA PHE A 227 108.74 -38.26 -48.94
C PHE A 227 107.46 -37.45 -48.69
N PHE A 228 107.22 -37.08 -47.43
CA PHE A 228 106.01 -36.32 -47.06
C PHE A 228 106.08 -34.85 -47.50
N MET A 229 107.29 -34.27 -47.56
CA MET A 229 107.49 -32.91 -48.07
C MET A 229 107.14 -32.80 -49.56
N GLU A 230 107.56 -33.78 -50.37
CA GLU A 230 107.30 -33.80 -51.81
C GLU A 230 105.88 -34.21 -52.19
N GLN A 231 105.10 -34.79 -51.26
CA GLN A 231 103.72 -35.20 -51.51
C GLN A 231 102.69 -34.20 -50.97
N ASN A 232 103.05 -33.32 -50.04
CA ASN A 232 102.13 -32.35 -49.48
C ASN A 232 101.84 -31.20 -50.48
N GLU A 233 100.58 -31.02 -50.86
CA GLU A 233 100.17 -30.00 -51.83
C GLU A 233 100.30 -28.57 -51.31
N ILE A 234 100.20 -28.31 -49.99
CA ILE A 234 100.32 -26.96 -49.41
C ILE A 234 101.76 -26.45 -49.46
N LEU A 235 102.74 -27.35 -49.34
CA LEU A 235 104.16 -26.99 -49.32
C LEU A 235 104.76 -26.83 -50.73
N LYS A 236 104.01 -27.23 -51.76
CA LYS A 236 104.28 -26.95 -53.17
C LYS A 236 103.64 -25.61 -53.49
N GLY A 237 104.34 -24.51 -53.17
CA GLY A 237 103.83 -23.14 -53.33
C GLY A 237 103.19 -22.84 -54.68
#